data_AF-A0AA86DYH3-F1
#
_entry.id   AF-A0AA86DYH3-F1
#
_cell.length_a   1.000
_cell.length_b   1.000
_cell.length_c   1.000
_cell.angle_alpha   90.00
_cell.angle_beta   90.00
_cell.angle_gamma   90.00
#
_symmetry.space_group_name_H-M   'P 1'
#
loop_
_entity.id
_entity.type
_entity.pdbx_description
1 polymer ?
#
loop_
_entity_poly.entity_id
_entity_poly.type
_entity_poly.pdbx_seq_one_letter_code
_entity_poly.pdbx_strand_id
1 'polypeptide(L)'
;MKCIKIVFTAFGIMMLTVSALSAADFDWMVNLNLRSNADPYAYKSGLVSRFGVPESQLSVILKSVGAPADAYMILRLSELSGRPPEYVLKHYHAKKDRGWGVLAQDLGVKPGSNEFKTLKGGHDMRDMNDDRHDDKRDDKRDERDQVREKEHGKGKH
;
A
#
# COMPACT_ATOMS: atom_id res chain seq x y z
N MET A 1 39.32 -7.79 41.38
CA MET A 1 39.12 -7.14 40.06
C MET A 1 39.15 -8.15 38.90
N LYS A 2 38.15 -9.04 38.82
CA LYS A 2 37.98 -9.99 37.69
C LYS A 2 36.51 -10.13 37.24
N CYS A 3 35.55 -9.66 38.05
CA CYS A 3 34.11 -9.80 37.76
C CYS A 3 33.53 -8.69 36.87
N ILE A 4 34.21 -7.55 36.72
CA ILE A 4 33.75 -6.44 35.85
C ILE A 4 33.91 -6.75 34.35
N LYS A 5 34.87 -7.62 33.99
CA LYS A 5 35.12 -7.98 32.58
C LYS A 5 34.07 -8.96 32.02
N ILE A 6 33.45 -9.78 32.88
CA ILE A 6 32.51 -10.82 32.46
C ILE A 6 31.11 -10.24 32.21
N VAL A 7 30.76 -9.12 32.83
CA VAL A 7 29.46 -8.46 32.61
C VAL A 7 29.41 -7.71 31.27
N PHE A 8 30.56 -7.21 30.77
CA PHE A 8 30.60 -6.52 29.48
C PHE A 8 30.58 -7.45 28.27
N THR A 9 30.92 -8.73 28.43
CA THR A 9 30.91 -9.70 27.32
C THR A 9 29.51 -10.27 27.02
N ALA A 10 28.54 -10.06 27.91
CA ALA A 10 27.19 -10.62 27.77
C ALA A 10 26.14 -9.62 27.24
N PHE A 11 26.47 -8.33 27.09
CA PHE A 11 25.52 -7.30 26.62
C PHE A 11 25.68 -6.95 25.12
N GLY A 12 26.62 -7.60 24.42
CA GLY A 12 26.93 -7.35 23.01
C GLY A 12 26.11 -8.16 22.00
N ILE A 13 25.17 -8.99 22.46
CA ILE A 13 24.33 -9.84 21.61
C ILE A 13 22.84 -9.49 21.83
N MET A 14 22.57 -8.20 22.09
CA MET A 14 21.21 -7.68 22.04
C MET A 14 20.82 -7.43 20.58
N MET A 15 20.34 -8.51 19.95
CA MET A 15 19.31 -8.47 18.92
C MET A 15 19.60 -7.61 17.70
N LEU A 16 20.64 -7.98 16.95
CA LEU A 16 20.77 -7.66 15.53
C LEU A 16 20.17 -8.78 14.68
N THR A 17 18.92 -9.14 14.98
CA THR A 17 18.09 -9.94 14.08
C THR A 17 17.03 -9.03 13.50
N VAL A 18 17.43 -8.17 12.56
CA VAL A 18 16.46 -7.67 11.58
C VAL A 18 16.09 -8.89 10.77
N SER A 19 14.95 -9.50 11.13
CA SER A 19 14.33 -10.53 10.31
C SER A 19 14.15 -9.93 8.92
N ALA A 20 14.98 -10.37 7.97
CA ALA A 20 14.72 -10.18 6.56
C ALA A 20 13.55 -11.11 6.20
N LEU A 21 12.34 -10.73 6.61
CA LEU A 21 11.10 -11.25 6.06
C LEU A 21 10.84 -10.52 4.74
N SER A 22 11.70 -10.76 3.75
CA SER A 22 11.45 -10.29 2.38
C SER A 22 10.52 -11.26 1.66
N ALA A 23 9.25 -11.21 2.03
CA ALA A 23 8.16 -11.79 1.25
C ALA A 23 6.88 -11.00 1.55
N ALA A 24 6.63 -9.99 0.71
CA ALA A 24 5.48 -9.09 0.72
C ALA A 24 5.35 -8.18 1.97
N ASP A 25 6.08 -7.07 1.97
CA ASP A 25 5.76 -5.95 2.87
C ASP A 25 4.33 -5.40 2.64
N PHE A 26 3.73 -5.64 1.46
CA PHE A 26 2.43 -5.10 1.06
C PHE A 26 1.67 -6.12 0.18
N ASP A 27 0.85 -6.98 0.80
CA ASP A 27 0.12 -8.07 0.12
C ASP A 27 -0.78 -7.57 -1.03
N TRP A 28 -1.36 -6.37 -0.87
CA TRP A 28 -2.22 -5.76 -1.87
C TRP A 28 -1.52 -5.44 -3.20
N MET A 29 -0.18 -5.40 -3.26
CA MET A 29 0.55 -5.16 -4.50
C MET A 29 0.29 -6.26 -5.55
N VAL A 30 0.02 -7.49 -5.11
CA VAL A 30 -0.34 -8.59 -6.00
C VAL A 30 -1.62 -8.24 -6.78
N ASN A 31 -2.59 -7.59 -6.14
CA ASN A 31 -3.82 -7.16 -6.79
C ASN A 31 -3.55 -6.14 -7.92
N LEU A 32 -2.68 -5.15 -7.67
CA LEU A 32 -2.29 -4.18 -8.71
C LEU A 32 -1.55 -4.82 -9.88
N ASN A 33 -0.70 -5.80 -9.62
CA ASN A 33 -0.04 -6.55 -10.69
C ASN A 33 -1.05 -7.35 -11.53
N LEU A 34 -2.03 -8.01 -10.89
CA LEU A 34 -3.10 -8.71 -11.60
C LEU A 34 -3.96 -7.76 -12.43
N ARG A 35 -4.34 -6.61 -11.86
CA ARG A 35 -5.09 -5.56 -12.56
C ARG A 35 -4.33 -5.05 -13.79
N SER A 36 -3.04 -4.75 -13.64
CA SER A 36 -2.21 -4.33 -14.77
C SER A 36 -2.06 -5.41 -15.83
N ASN A 37 -2.07 -6.69 -15.46
CA ASN A 37 -2.01 -7.79 -16.42
C ASN A 37 -3.35 -7.99 -17.15
N ALA A 38 -4.47 -7.76 -16.47
CA ALA A 38 -5.80 -7.85 -17.05
C ALA A 38 -6.09 -6.71 -18.03
N ASP A 39 -5.75 -5.47 -17.65
CA ASP A 39 -5.89 -4.29 -18.51
C ASP A 39 -4.75 -3.27 -18.25
N PRO A 40 -3.65 -3.35 -19.02
CA PRO A 40 -2.52 -2.43 -18.87
C PRO A 40 -2.89 -0.96 -19.16
N TYR A 41 -3.85 -0.72 -20.05
CA TYR A 41 -4.26 0.63 -20.45
C TYR A 41 -5.08 1.30 -19.35
N ALA A 42 -6.07 0.59 -18.80
CA ALA A 42 -6.85 1.07 -17.66
C ALA A 42 -5.97 1.28 -16.43
N TYR A 43 -5.03 0.37 -16.15
CA TYR A 43 -4.07 0.53 -15.06
C TYR A 43 -3.23 1.80 -15.19
N LYS A 44 -2.67 2.05 -16.38
CA LYS A 44 -1.87 3.24 -16.66
C LYS A 44 -2.71 4.52 -16.53
N SER A 45 -3.93 4.53 -17.07
CA SER A 45 -4.87 5.65 -16.94
C SER A 45 -5.22 5.93 -15.48
N GLY A 46 -5.44 4.88 -14.67
CA GLY A 46 -5.67 4.99 -13.23
C GLY A 46 -4.49 5.63 -12.50
N LEU A 47 -3.25 5.27 -12.82
CA LEU A 47 -2.05 5.91 -12.26
C LEU A 47 -1.96 7.39 -12.63
N VAL A 48 -2.17 7.75 -13.90
CA VAL A 48 -2.17 9.15 -14.35
C VAL A 48 -3.24 9.95 -13.61
N SER A 49 -4.47 9.42 -13.54
CA SER A 49 -5.59 10.09 -12.89
C SER A 49 -5.36 10.28 -11.39
N ARG A 50 -4.84 9.26 -10.69
CA ARG A 50 -4.67 9.29 -9.23
C ARG A 50 -3.47 10.12 -8.76
N PHE A 51 -2.37 10.14 -9.53
CA PHE A 51 -1.15 10.84 -9.13
C PHE A 51 -0.93 12.15 -9.89
N GLY A 52 -1.72 12.44 -10.93
CA GLY A 52 -1.55 13.64 -11.76
C GLY A 52 -0.24 13.66 -12.55
N VAL A 53 0.41 12.51 -12.74
CA VAL A 53 1.69 12.42 -13.44
C VAL A 53 1.49 12.36 -14.96
N PRO A 54 2.30 13.09 -15.76
CA PRO A 54 2.30 12.97 -17.21
C PRO A 54 2.51 11.53 -17.66
N GLU A 55 1.75 11.11 -18.67
CA GLU A 55 1.81 9.74 -19.18
C GLU A 55 3.21 9.35 -19.69
N SER A 56 3.97 10.30 -20.24
CA SER A 56 5.35 10.11 -20.67
C SER A 56 6.28 9.77 -19.50
N GLN A 57 6.19 10.52 -18.40
CA GLN A 57 6.95 10.26 -17.17
C GLN A 57 6.56 8.91 -16.56
N LEU A 58 5.26 8.63 -16.47
CA LEU A 58 4.77 7.34 -15.98
C LEU A 58 5.29 6.17 -16.81
N SER A 59 5.33 6.32 -18.14
CA SER A 59 5.84 5.28 -19.04
C SER A 59 7.32 4.98 -18.79
N VAL A 60 8.12 5.98 -18.40
CA VAL A 60 9.52 5.78 -18.02
C VAL A 60 9.62 5.01 -16.70
N ILE A 61 8.82 5.38 -15.70
CA ILE A 61 8.79 4.70 -14.41
C ILE A 61 8.40 3.23 -14.59
N LEU A 62 7.31 2.95 -15.34
CA LEU A 62 6.85 1.58 -15.61
C LEU A 62 7.90 0.71 -16.29
N LYS A 63 8.71 1.28 -17.19
CA LYS A 63 9.82 0.57 -17.86
C LYS A 63 11.04 0.35 -16.95
N SER A 64 11.13 1.10 -15.86
CA SER A 64 12.28 1.09 -14.95
C SER A 64 12.06 0.18 -13.72
N VAL A 65 10.83 -0.27 -13.47
CA VAL A 65 10.51 -1.12 -12.32
C VAL A 65 10.39 -2.60 -12.68
N GLY A 66 10.38 -3.47 -11.65
CA GLY A 66 10.30 -4.91 -11.84
C GLY A 66 8.86 -5.40 -12.09
N ALA A 67 7.89 -4.75 -11.45
CA ALA A 67 6.48 -5.06 -11.60
C ALA A 67 5.62 -3.77 -11.67
N PRO A 68 4.43 -3.80 -12.28
CA PRO A 68 3.55 -2.63 -12.34
C PRO A 68 3.20 -2.02 -10.98
N ALA A 69 3.02 -2.84 -9.95
CA ALA A 69 2.74 -2.37 -8.58
C ALA A 69 3.91 -1.58 -7.96
N ASP A 70 5.14 -1.83 -8.39
CA ASP A 70 6.31 -1.06 -7.96
C ASP A 70 6.22 0.40 -8.45
N ALA A 71 5.67 0.63 -9.65
CA ALA A 71 5.45 1.99 -10.15
C ALA A 71 4.42 2.74 -9.29
N TYR A 72 3.36 2.06 -8.83
CA TYR A 72 2.44 2.62 -7.85
C TYR A 72 3.18 2.96 -6.55
N MET A 73 4.01 2.04 -6.03
CA MET A 73 4.77 2.26 -4.79
C MET A 73 5.71 3.46 -4.89
N ILE A 74 6.39 3.66 -6.03
CA ILE A 74 7.24 4.82 -6.26
C ILE A 74 6.43 6.12 -6.17
N LEU A 75 5.28 6.18 -6.85
CA LEU A 75 4.43 7.36 -6.87
C LEU A 75 3.80 7.64 -5.50
N ARG A 76 3.34 6.60 -4.80
CA ARG A 76 2.76 6.71 -3.47
C ARG A 76 3.80 7.16 -2.44
N LEU A 77 5.01 6.61 -2.46
CA LEU A 77 6.07 7.04 -1.57
C LEU A 77 6.59 8.44 -1.91
N SER A 78 6.56 8.84 -3.18
CA SER A 78 6.84 10.22 -3.60
C SER A 78 5.88 11.20 -2.95
N GLU A 79 4.57 10.92 -3.01
CA GLU A 79 3.53 11.72 -2.35
C GLU A 79 3.72 11.77 -0.83
N LEU A 80 3.89 10.61 -0.18
CA LEU A 80 4.00 10.53 1.29
C LEU A 80 5.28 11.18 1.84
N SER A 81 6.39 11.11 1.09
CA SER A 81 7.67 11.68 1.51
C SER A 81 7.89 13.13 1.05
N GLY A 82 7.03 13.65 0.17
CA GLY A 82 7.23 14.93 -0.50
C GLY A 82 8.49 14.97 -1.39
N ARG A 83 9.01 13.81 -1.81
CA ARG A 83 10.17 13.71 -2.71
C ARG A 83 9.70 13.47 -4.13
N PRO A 84 10.41 13.95 -5.16
CA PRO A 84 10.02 13.70 -6.55
C PRO A 84 10.12 12.20 -6.90
N PRO A 85 9.29 11.68 -7.84
CA PRO A 85 9.30 10.27 -8.22
C PRO A 85 10.67 9.76 -8.65
N GLU A 86 11.49 10.59 -9.30
CA GLU A 86 12.84 10.27 -9.75
C GLU A 86 13.78 9.97 -8.56
N TYR A 87 13.62 10.71 -7.47
CA TYR A 87 14.40 10.50 -6.25
C TYR A 87 14.05 9.15 -5.61
N VAL A 88 12.76 8.81 -5.58
CA VAL A 88 12.26 7.55 -5.05
C VAL A 88 12.70 6.37 -5.95
N LEU A 89 12.58 6.52 -7.27
CA LEU A 89 13.03 5.53 -8.26
C LEU A 89 14.53 5.24 -8.13
N LYS A 90 15.36 6.27 -7.91
CA LYS A 90 16.79 6.09 -7.64
C LYS A 90 17.04 5.27 -6.37
N HIS A 91 16.28 5.51 -5.30
CA HIS A 91 16.38 4.73 -4.07
C HIS A 91 15.93 3.29 -4.26
N TYR A 92 14.87 3.08 -5.05
CA TYR A 92 14.39 1.75 -5.44
C TYR A 92 15.49 0.96 -6.14
N HIS A 93 16.12 1.51 -7.17
CA HIS A 93 17.21 0.81 -7.87
C HIS A 93 18.37 0.42 -6.97
N ALA A 94 18.70 1.25 -5.97
CA ALA A 94 19.81 0.99 -5.07
C ALA A 94 19.50 -0.06 -3.98
N LYS A 95 18.23 -0.26 -3.63
CA LYS A 95 17.84 -0.92 -2.36
C LYS A 95 16.60 -1.83 -2.45
N LYS A 96 16.09 -2.13 -3.66
CA LYS A 96 14.85 -2.89 -3.87
C LYS A 96 14.85 -4.30 -3.26
N ASP A 97 16.02 -4.88 -3.06
CA ASP A 97 16.24 -6.19 -2.42
C ASP A 97 15.95 -6.19 -0.92
N ARG A 98 15.88 -5.00 -0.29
CA ARG A 98 15.63 -4.85 1.16
C ARG A 98 14.15 -4.70 1.51
N GLY A 99 13.27 -4.70 0.53
CA GLY A 99 11.83 -4.55 0.74
C GLY A 99 11.36 -3.09 0.75
N TRP A 100 10.06 -2.93 0.53
CA TRP A 100 9.40 -1.64 0.44
C TRP A 100 9.26 -0.97 1.81
N GLY A 101 9.14 -1.73 2.89
CA GLY A 101 9.06 -1.18 4.25
C GLY A 101 10.32 -0.42 4.64
N VAL A 102 11.49 -0.99 4.31
CA VAL A 102 12.80 -0.35 4.52
C VAL A 102 12.94 0.90 3.64
N LEU A 103 12.52 0.82 2.39
CA LEU A 103 12.58 1.95 1.47
C LEU A 103 11.66 3.10 1.92
N ALA A 104 10.45 2.80 2.40
CA ALA A 104 9.54 3.77 2.98
C ALA A 104 10.18 4.47 4.20
N GLN A 105 10.80 3.71 5.10
CA GLN A 105 11.52 4.26 6.25
C GLN A 105 12.66 5.19 5.83
N ASP A 106 13.49 4.78 4.86
CA ASP A 106 14.61 5.58 4.34
C ASP A 106 14.14 6.91 3.73
N LEU A 107 12.91 6.96 3.20
CA LEU A 107 12.28 8.17 2.66
C LEU A 107 11.56 9.02 3.72
N GLY A 108 11.57 8.59 4.99
CA GLY A 108 10.96 9.31 6.11
C GLY A 108 9.55 8.84 6.48
N VAL A 109 9.00 7.84 5.78
CA VAL A 109 7.71 7.20 6.14
C VAL A 109 7.98 6.15 7.21
N LYS A 110 7.97 6.58 8.47
CA LYS A 110 8.41 5.77 9.62
C LYS A 110 7.46 4.58 9.88
N PRO A 111 7.99 3.37 10.15
CA PRO A 111 7.18 2.26 10.62
C PRO A 111 6.33 2.65 11.83
N GLY A 112 5.02 2.33 11.78
CA GLY A 112 4.06 2.64 12.84
C GLY A 112 3.43 4.04 12.77
N SER A 113 3.89 4.92 11.87
CA SER A 113 3.22 6.21 11.61
C SER A 113 1.85 5.98 10.95
N ASN A 114 1.00 7.00 10.95
CA ASN A 114 -0.32 6.91 10.30
C ASN A 114 -0.17 6.70 8.80
N GLU A 115 0.80 7.36 8.17
CA GLU A 115 1.14 7.21 6.75
C GLU A 115 1.56 5.77 6.43
N PHE A 116 2.43 5.18 7.26
CA PHE A 116 2.88 3.80 7.07
C PHE A 116 1.74 2.80 7.30
N LYS A 117 0.89 3.01 8.31
CA LYS A 117 -0.30 2.17 8.54
C LYS A 117 -1.28 2.24 7.37
N THR A 118 -1.54 3.43 6.84
CA THR A 118 -2.38 3.61 5.64
C THR A 118 -1.76 2.93 4.43
N LEU A 119 -0.45 3.08 4.23
CA LEU A 119 0.29 2.40 3.15
C LEU A 119 0.20 0.86 3.29
N LYS A 120 0.27 0.34 4.52
CA LYS A 120 0.09 -1.10 4.82
C LYS A 120 -1.34 -1.57 4.58
N GLY A 121 -2.33 -0.69 4.78
CA GLY A 121 -3.75 -1.01 4.65
C GLY A 121 -4.23 -1.23 3.22
N GLY A 122 -3.56 -0.66 2.22
CA GLY A 122 -4.00 -0.84 0.82
C GLY A 122 -3.47 0.20 -0.16
N HIS A 123 -4.07 0.18 -1.35
CA HIS A 123 -3.96 1.21 -2.36
C HIS A 123 -5.30 1.94 -2.55
N ASP A 124 -5.24 3.17 -3.04
CA ASP A 124 -6.41 4.02 -3.33
C ASP A 124 -6.64 4.21 -4.84
N MET A 125 -5.95 3.43 -5.68
CA MET A 125 -6.23 3.39 -7.12
C MET A 125 -7.62 2.78 -7.36
N ARG A 126 -8.58 3.61 -7.74
CA ARG A 126 -9.90 3.18 -8.21
C ARG A 126 -9.79 2.49 -9.56
N ASP A 127 -10.58 1.43 -9.75
CA ASP A 127 -10.84 0.90 -11.08
C ASP A 127 -11.88 1.77 -11.77
N MET A 128 -11.59 2.25 -12.98
CA MET A 128 -12.59 2.95 -13.82
C MET A 128 -13.79 2.05 -14.17
N ASN A 129 -13.72 0.75 -13.90
CA ASN A 129 -14.80 -0.22 -14.12
C ASN A 129 -15.61 -0.54 -12.86
N ASP A 130 -15.19 -0.06 -11.67
CA ASP A 130 -15.87 -0.37 -10.39
C ASP A 130 -17.18 0.43 -10.21
N ASP A 131 -17.35 1.51 -10.98
CA ASP A 131 -18.55 2.35 -10.99
C ASP A 131 -19.84 1.60 -11.38
N ARG A 132 -19.76 0.31 -11.78
CA ARG A 132 -20.93 -0.52 -12.13
C ARG A 132 -21.46 -1.41 -11.01
N HIS A 133 -20.81 -1.49 -9.84
CA HIS A 133 -21.15 -2.51 -8.85
C HIS A 133 -21.63 -2.01 -7.48
N ASP A 134 -21.46 -0.74 -7.14
CA ASP A 134 -21.87 -0.23 -5.82
C ASP A 134 -23.36 0.09 -5.69
N ASP A 135 -24.12 0.16 -6.79
CA ASP A 135 -25.56 0.48 -6.77
C ASP A 135 -26.48 -0.63 -6.19
N LYS A 136 -25.93 -1.80 -5.82
CA LYS A 136 -26.73 -2.95 -5.33
C LYS A 136 -26.67 -3.22 -3.83
N ARG A 137 -25.89 -2.45 -3.06
CA ARG A 137 -25.77 -2.68 -1.61
C ARG A 137 -26.76 -1.88 -0.77
N ASP A 138 -27.25 -0.75 -1.27
CA ASP A 138 -28.18 0.10 -0.50
C ASP A 138 -29.63 -0.40 -0.56
N ASP A 139 -30.08 -0.96 -1.69
CA ASP A 139 -31.45 -1.49 -1.85
C ASP A 139 -31.79 -2.62 -0.84
N LYS A 140 -30.81 -3.45 -0.47
CA LYS A 140 -31.03 -4.57 0.48
C LYS A 140 -31.14 -4.14 1.94
N ARG A 141 -30.73 -2.92 2.28
CA ARG A 141 -30.81 -2.39 3.66
C ARG A 141 -32.21 -1.85 3.92
N ASP A 142 -32.76 -1.11 2.96
CA ASP A 142 -34.11 -0.54 3.04
C ASP A 142 -35.21 -1.62 3.03
N GLU A 143 -35.03 -2.71 2.27
CA GLU A 143 -35.98 -3.82 2.28
C GLU A 143 -36.02 -4.55 3.64
N ARG A 144 -34.88 -4.65 4.34
CA ARG A 144 -34.77 -5.32 5.64
C ARG A 144 -35.31 -4.46 6.78
N ASP A 145 -35.18 -3.14 6.67
CA ASP A 145 -35.70 -2.19 7.66
C ASP A 145 -37.22 -2.02 7.52
N GLN A 146 -37.79 -2.05 6.30
CA GLN A 146 -39.24 -2.07 6.11
C GLN A 146 -39.93 -3.35 6.62
N VAL A 147 -39.26 -4.51 6.52
CA VAL A 147 -39.79 -5.77 7.07
C VAL A 147 -39.81 -5.73 8.61
N ARG A 148 -38.79 -5.16 9.25
CA ARG A 148 -38.74 -5.02 10.71
C ARG A 148 -39.77 -4.06 11.27
N GLU A 149 -40.09 -2.99 10.55
CA GLU A 149 -41.08 -2.01 10.99
C GLU A 149 -42.51 -2.57 10.92
N LYS A 150 -42.81 -3.42 9.94
CA LYS A 150 -44.12 -4.10 9.82
C LYS A 150 -44.36 -5.19 10.87
N GLU A 151 -43.31 -5.83 11.40
CA GLU A 151 -43.46 -6.85 12.44
C GLU A 151 -43.71 -6.25 13.84
N HIS A 152 -43.24 -5.03 14.13
CA HIS A 152 -43.44 -4.38 15.43
C HIS A 152 -44.77 -3.60 15.57
N GLY A 153 -45.53 -3.42 14.49
CA GLY A 153 -46.80 -2.65 14.49
C GLY A 153 -48.06 -3.46 14.84
N LYS A 154 -48.02 -4.79 14.89
CA LYS A 154 -49.17 -5.64 15.23
C LYS A 154 -49.12 -6.10 16.69
N GLY A 155 -49.34 -5.16 17.60
CA GLY A 155 -49.29 -5.48 19.02
C GLY A 155 -49.91 -4.46 19.96
N LYS A 156 -50.88 -3.65 19.52
CA LYS A 156 -51.76 -2.88 20.41
C LYS A 156 -53.12 -2.65 19.75
N HIS A 157 -54.07 -3.52 20.04
CA HIS A 157 -55.47 -3.18 20.31
C HIS A 157 -56.13 -4.36 21.03
#